data_AF-A0A7S2Q944-F1
#
_entry.id   AF-A0A7S2Q944-F1
#
_cell.length_a   1.000
_cell.length_b   1.000
_cell.length_c   1.000
_cell.angle_alpha   90.00
_cell.angle_beta   90.00
_cell.angle_gamma   90.00
#
_symmetry.space_group_name_H-M   'P 1'
#
loop_
_entity.id
_entity.type
_entity.pdbx_description
1 polymer ?
#
loop_
_entity_poly.entity_id
_entity_poly.type
_entity_poly.pdbx_seq_one_letter_code
_entity_poly.pdbx_strand_id
1 'polypeptide(L)'
;GGGAREAVARDGEENEDEGHQDAAPAAALFAAKRRQPQTDLDREVLRVEKKVREVEKLKQRQADGESLENNQLAKIAKGDELGAKLAELHSQQSRQDEERNWNAKEEVPDAQERQERPSGAMLAAPRAAEG
;
A
#
# COMPACT_ATOMS: atom_id res chain seq x y z
N GLY A 1 -26.28 -9.44 61.87
CA GLY A 1 -27.10 -9.72 60.67
C GLY A 1 -26.36 -9.16 59.48
N GLY A 2 -26.11 -9.88 58.40
CA GLY A 2 -26.95 -10.89 57.77
C GLY A 2 -27.68 -10.22 56.60
N GLY A 3 -27.28 -10.54 55.36
CA GLY A 3 -27.85 -10.03 54.11
C GLY A 3 -26.81 -10.19 52.99
N ALA A 4 -26.58 -11.40 52.49
CA ALA A 4 -27.21 -11.91 51.25
C ALA A 4 -26.83 -11.01 50.06
N ARG A 5 -25.72 -11.26 49.35
CA ARG A 5 -25.56 -12.29 48.30
C ARG A 5 -26.76 -12.32 47.36
N GLU A 6 -26.79 -11.42 46.39
CA GLU A 6 -27.62 -11.58 45.20
C GLU A 6 -26.68 -11.78 44.00
N ALA A 7 -26.43 -13.06 43.72
CA ALA A 7 -25.72 -13.51 42.53
C ALA A 7 -26.73 -13.56 41.39
N VAL A 8 -26.62 -12.63 40.44
CA VAL A 8 -27.38 -12.69 39.19
C VAL A 8 -26.54 -13.46 38.19
N ALA A 9 -26.83 -14.75 38.07
CA ALA A 9 -26.40 -15.57 36.96
C ALA A 9 -27.04 -15.03 35.67
N ARG A 10 -26.22 -14.64 34.70
CA ARG A 10 -26.65 -14.49 33.31
C ARG A 10 -26.05 -15.64 32.51
N ASP A 11 -26.88 -16.67 32.46
CA ASP A 11 -26.89 -17.72 31.44
C ASP A 11 -27.22 -17.09 30.07
N GLY A 12 -26.64 -17.65 29.01
CA GLY A 12 -27.04 -17.41 27.63
C GLY A 12 -26.26 -16.30 26.93
N GLU A 13 -25.29 -16.68 26.09
CA GLU A 13 -25.55 -16.77 24.64
C GLU A 13 -24.32 -17.41 23.98
N GLU A 14 -24.41 -18.72 23.74
CA GLU A 14 -23.54 -19.45 22.83
C GLU A 14 -23.81 -18.90 21.42
N ASN A 15 -22.91 -18.07 20.91
CA ASN A 15 -22.90 -17.66 19.50
C ASN A 15 -21.82 -18.46 18.79
N GLU A 16 -22.24 -19.62 18.27
CA GLU A 16 -21.51 -20.40 17.27
C GLU A 16 -21.63 -19.65 15.93
N ASP A 17 -20.67 -18.77 15.62
CA ASP A 17 -20.50 -18.26 14.25
C ASP A 17 -19.43 -19.10 13.54
N GLU A 18 -19.92 -20.18 12.93
CA GLU A 18 -19.23 -20.95 11.91
C GLU A 18 -18.95 -20.07 10.67
N GLY A 19 -17.73 -20.17 10.14
CA GLY A 19 -17.51 -19.98 8.70
C GLY A 19 -16.77 -18.73 8.25
N HIS A 20 -15.46 -18.65 8.55
CA HIS A 20 -14.55 -17.75 7.82
C HIS A 20 -13.20 -18.42 7.54
N GLN A 21 -13.19 -19.47 6.71
CA GLN A 21 -11.96 -20.07 6.18
C GLN A 21 -11.92 -20.05 4.65
N ASP A 22 -12.23 -18.92 4.01
CA ASP A 22 -12.04 -18.77 2.54
C ASP A 22 -11.75 -17.30 2.10
N ALA A 23 -11.05 -16.52 2.93
CA ALA A 23 -10.67 -15.13 2.62
C ALA A 23 -9.17 -14.97 2.29
N ALA A 24 -8.55 -15.91 1.55
CA ALA A 24 -7.10 -15.98 1.38
C ALA A 24 -6.46 -15.56 0.03
N PRO A 25 -7.05 -14.71 -0.85
CA PRO A 25 -6.24 -14.07 -1.90
C PRO A 25 -5.90 -12.60 -1.64
N ALA A 26 -6.62 -11.89 -0.76
CA ALA A 26 -6.37 -10.45 -0.55
C ALA A 26 -5.07 -10.16 0.22
N ALA A 27 -4.73 -10.97 1.22
CA ALA A 27 -3.53 -10.76 2.05
C ALA A 27 -2.21 -10.93 1.28
N ALA A 28 -2.19 -11.77 0.23
CA ALA A 28 -1.00 -12.04 -0.57
C ALA A 28 -0.56 -10.84 -1.42
N LEU A 29 -1.51 -10.06 -1.94
CA LEU A 29 -1.23 -8.84 -2.71
C LEU A 29 -0.59 -7.74 -1.84
N PHE A 30 -0.98 -7.62 -0.57
CA PHE A 30 -0.34 -6.69 0.36
C PHE A 30 1.05 -7.16 0.83
N ALA A 31 1.28 -8.47 0.91
CA ALA A 31 2.59 -9.02 1.27
C ALA A 31 3.64 -8.81 0.16
N ALA A 32 3.24 -8.92 -1.12
CA ALA A 32 4.13 -8.73 -2.26
C ALA A 32 4.63 -7.27 -2.39
N LYS A 33 3.82 -6.29 -1.99
CA LYS A 33 4.18 -4.86 -2.06
C LYS A 33 5.21 -4.42 -1.00
N ARG A 34 5.47 -5.24 0.03
CA ARG A 34 6.43 -4.94 1.11
C ARG A 34 7.91 -5.20 0.78
N ARG A 35 8.23 -5.73 -0.41
CA ARG A 35 9.61 -6.07 -0.79
C ARG A 35 10.34 -4.99 -1.58
N GLN A 36 9.66 -3.91 -1.96
CA GLN A 36 10.32 -2.79 -2.60
C GLN A 36 11.02 -1.93 -1.54
N PRO A 37 12.27 -1.49 -1.76
CA PRO A 37 12.94 -0.55 -0.87
C PRO A 37 12.12 0.74 -0.83
N GLN A 38 11.46 1.00 0.31
CA GLN A 38 10.73 2.25 0.50
C GLN A 38 11.70 3.42 0.35
N THR A 39 11.34 4.36 -0.52
CA THR A 39 12.09 5.61 -0.67
C THR A 39 11.97 6.43 0.61
N ASP A 40 12.90 7.38 0.81
CA ASP A 40 12.81 8.27 1.96
C ASP A 40 11.54 9.13 1.94
N LEU A 41 11.03 9.44 0.74
CA LEU A 41 9.74 10.11 0.55
C LEU A 41 8.58 9.26 1.08
N ASP A 42 8.53 7.97 0.75
CA ASP A 42 7.47 7.06 1.22
C ASP A 42 7.45 6.98 2.75
N ARG A 43 8.63 6.93 3.37
CA ARG A 43 8.77 6.91 4.83
C ARG A 43 8.29 8.21 5.46
N GLU A 44 8.53 9.34 4.79
CA GLU A 44 8.07 10.64 5.25
C GLU A 44 6.55 10.79 5.13
N VAL A 45 5.94 10.36 4.03
CA VAL A 45 4.48 10.27 3.86
C VAL A 45 3.87 9.47 5.02
N LEU A 46 4.34 8.23 5.24
CA LEU A 46 3.88 7.37 6.32
C LEU A 46 4.00 8.01 7.71
N ARG A 47 5.08 8.76 7.94
CA ARG A 47 5.30 9.46 9.22
C ARG A 47 4.31 10.61 9.40
N VAL A 48 4.07 11.40 8.36
CA VAL A 48 3.13 12.54 8.41
C VAL A 48 1.69 12.03 8.52
N GLU A 49 1.29 11.00 7.77
CA GLU A 49 -0.03 10.37 7.87
C GLU A 49 -0.33 9.87 9.28
N LYS A 50 0.64 9.22 9.94
CA LYS A 50 0.47 8.79 11.33
C LYS A 50 0.19 9.96 12.27
N LYS A 51 0.89 11.08 12.08
CA LYS A 51 0.67 12.30 12.88
C LYS A 51 -0.70 12.92 12.61
N VAL A 52 -1.14 12.97 11.35
CA VAL A 52 -2.48 13.46 10.99
C VAL A 52 -3.57 12.63 11.67
N ARG A 53 -3.48 11.30 11.62
CA ARG A 53 -4.42 10.41 12.31
C ARG A 53 -4.41 10.58 13.83
N GLU A 54 -3.23 10.81 14.41
CA GLU A 54 -3.14 11.12 15.85
C GLU A 54 -3.86 12.42 16.18
N VAL A 55 -3.68 13.47 15.37
CA VAL A 55 -4.39 14.75 15.53
C VAL A 55 -5.89 14.58 15.37
N GLU A 56 -6.36 13.82 14.38
CA GLU A 56 -7.80 13.53 14.20
C GLU A 56 -8.41 12.84 15.43
N LYS A 57 -7.69 11.87 16.02
CA LYS A 57 -8.11 11.22 17.26
C LYS A 57 -8.18 12.19 18.43
N LEU A 58 -7.20 13.11 18.53
CA LEU A 58 -7.23 14.15 19.57
C LEU A 58 -8.39 15.13 19.35
N LYS A 59 -8.67 15.55 18.10
CA LYS A 59 -9.83 16.38 17.76
C LYS A 59 -11.15 15.69 18.12
N GLN A 60 -11.26 14.38 17.88
CA GLN A 60 -12.44 13.61 18.27
C GLN A 60 -12.62 13.60 19.80
N ARG A 61 -11.58 13.28 20.56
CA ARG A 61 -11.63 13.31 22.03
C ARG A 61 -12.01 14.68 22.58
N GLN A 62 -11.50 15.76 21.97
CA GLN A 62 -11.88 17.13 22.32
C GLN A 62 -13.38 17.38 22.06
N ALA A 63 -13.91 16.89 20.93
CA ALA A 63 -15.32 16.99 20.58
C ALA A 63 -16.23 16.17 21.51
N ASP A 64 -15.72 15.03 22.02
CA ASP A 64 -16.40 14.19 23.01
C ASP A 64 -16.40 14.82 24.43
N GLY A 65 -15.78 15.99 24.59
CA GLY A 65 -15.71 16.73 25.86
C GLY A 65 -14.60 16.26 26.79
N GLU A 66 -13.65 15.46 26.31
CA GLU A 66 -12.52 15.01 27.11
C GLU A 66 -11.50 16.14 27.29
N SER A 67 -10.96 16.27 28.51
CA SER A 67 -9.93 17.26 28.81
C SER A 67 -8.58 16.81 28.23
N LEU A 68 -8.06 17.59 27.28
CA LEU A 68 -6.75 17.36 26.69
C LEU A 68 -5.65 18.14 27.42
N GLU A 69 -4.45 17.57 27.43
CA GLU A 69 -3.25 18.24 27.94
C GLU A 69 -2.77 19.34 26.98
N ASN A 70 -2.03 20.33 27.48
CA ASN A 70 -1.50 21.44 26.67
C ASN A 70 -0.61 20.95 25.50
N ASN A 71 0.14 19.86 25.69
CA ASN A 71 0.96 19.25 24.64
C ASN A 71 0.11 18.68 23.48
N GLN A 72 -1.11 18.18 23.76
CA GLN A 72 -2.04 17.63 22.79
C GLN A 72 -2.77 18.75 22.05
N LEU A 73 -3.17 19.81 22.77
CA LEU A 73 -3.72 21.03 22.14
C LEU A 73 -2.72 21.66 21.17
N ALA A 74 -1.43 21.72 21.55
CA ALA A 74 -0.37 22.19 20.66
C ALA A 74 -0.18 21.30 19.41
N LYS A 75 -0.44 19.98 19.51
CA LYS A 75 -0.45 19.08 18.34
C LYS A 75 -1.64 19.35 17.43
N ILE A 76 -2.83 19.59 17.99
CA ILE A 76 -4.03 19.95 17.23
C ILE A 76 -3.80 21.24 16.45
N ALA A 77 -3.21 22.27 17.09
CA ALA A 77 -2.90 23.54 16.44
C ALA A 77 -1.94 23.40 15.25
N LYS A 78 -0.98 22.45 15.32
CA LYS A 78 -0.06 22.13 14.22
C LYS A 78 -0.66 21.16 13.18
N GLY A 79 -1.90 20.72 13.39
CA GLY A 79 -2.58 19.76 12.51
C GLY A 79 -2.71 20.26 11.08
N ASP A 80 -2.99 21.55 10.90
CA ASP A 80 -3.20 22.14 9.57
C ASP A 80 -1.90 22.19 8.76
N GLU A 81 -0.77 22.48 9.43
CA GLU A 81 0.57 22.40 8.82
C GLU A 81 0.92 20.98 8.38
N LEU A 82 0.54 19.97 9.19
CA LEU A 82 0.74 18.56 8.85
C LEU A 82 -0.11 18.14 7.64
N GLY A 83 -1.34 18.63 7.54
CA GLY A 83 -2.22 18.40 6.39
C GLY A 83 -1.66 19.00 5.10
N ALA A 84 -1.19 20.24 5.15
CA ALA A 84 -0.55 20.89 4.00
C ALA A 84 0.72 20.13 3.56
N LYS A 85 1.56 19.74 4.51
CA LYS A 85 2.76 18.94 4.23
C LYS A 85 2.43 17.58 3.62
N LEU A 86 1.36 16.93 4.09
CA LEU A 86 0.92 15.65 3.54
C LEU A 86 0.50 15.79 2.08
N ALA A 87 -0.29 16.82 1.76
CA ALA A 87 -0.73 17.09 0.39
C ALA A 87 0.46 17.35 -0.56
N GLU A 88 1.46 18.11 -0.09
CA GLU A 88 2.70 18.33 -0.84
C GLU A 88 3.46 17.02 -1.12
N LEU A 89 3.65 16.19 -0.11
CA LEU A 89 4.35 14.91 -0.26
C LEU A 89 3.63 13.96 -1.23
N HIS A 90 2.30 13.89 -1.18
CA HIS A 90 1.50 13.12 -2.15
C HIS A 90 1.66 13.65 -3.58
N SER A 91 1.71 14.98 -3.76
CA SER A 91 1.98 15.58 -5.07
C SER A 91 3.39 15.24 -5.57
N GLN A 92 4.40 15.20 -4.69
CA GLN A 92 5.76 14.81 -5.06
C GLN A 92 5.84 13.32 -5.41
N GLN A 93 5.17 12.46 -4.64
CA GLN A 93 5.13 11.02 -4.87
C GLN A 93 4.47 10.70 -6.22
N SER A 94 3.34 11.35 -6.53
CA SER A 94 2.65 11.17 -7.81
C SER A 94 3.55 11.52 -9.00
N ARG A 95 4.32 12.60 -8.92
CA ARG A 95 5.30 12.97 -9.96
C ARG A 95 6.42 11.95 -10.11
N GLN A 96 6.95 11.42 -9.00
CA GLN A 96 7.98 10.38 -9.06
C GLN A 96 7.44 9.07 -9.65
N ASP A 97 6.22 8.69 -9.31
CA ASP A 97 5.58 7.50 -9.85
C ASP A 97 5.30 7.64 -11.36
N GLU A 98 4.87 8.83 -11.80
CA GLU A 98 4.71 9.16 -13.22
C GLU A 98 6.03 9.09 -13.99
N GLU A 99 7.11 9.67 -13.46
CA GLU A 99 8.45 9.64 -14.07
C GLU A 99 9.00 8.21 -14.16
N ARG A 100 8.83 7.40 -13.10
CA ARG A 100 9.20 5.98 -13.11
C ARG A 100 8.42 5.19 -14.15
N ASN A 101 7.12 5.45 -14.26
CA ASN A 101 6.26 4.80 -15.23
C ASN A 101 6.59 5.24 -16.67
N TRP A 102 7.01 6.49 -16.88
CA TRP A 102 7.49 6.97 -18.17
C TRP A 102 8.78 6.25 -18.57
N ASN A 103 9.80 6.24 -17.70
CA ASN A 103 11.08 5.58 -17.97
C ASN A 103 10.92 4.08 -18.25
N ALA A 104 10.02 3.40 -17.53
CA ALA A 104 9.74 1.98 -17.75
C ALA A 104 9.10 1.67 -19.12
N LYS A 105 8.47 2.64 -19.78
CA LYS A 105 7.85 2.48 -21.11
C LYS A 105 8.82 2.76 -22.25
N GLU A 106 9.86 3.56 -22.02
CA GLU A 106 10.85 3.91 -23.03
C GLU A 106 11.93 2.83 -23.21
N GLU A 107 12.08 1.91 -22.24
CA GLU A 107 12.75 0.61 -22.44
C GLU A 107 11.87 -0.31 -23.32
N VAL A 108 11.65 0.10 -24.57
CA VAL A 108 11.14 -0.80 -25.59
C VAL A 108 12.23 -1.86 -25.84
N PRO A 109 11.90 -3.15 -25.74
CA PRO A 109 12.86 -4.21 -26.01
C PRO A 109 13.17 -4.23 -27.51
N ASP A 110 14.26 -3.57 -27.91
CA ASP A 110 14.96 -3.71 -29.21
C ASP A 110 15.48 -5.16 -29.43
N ALA A 111 15.07 -6.11 -28.58
CA ALA A 111 15.52 -7.50 -28.60
C ALA A 111 14.69 -8.41 -29.53
N GLN A 112 13.51 -7.99 -30.02
CA GLN A 112 12.65 -8.86 -30.84
C GLN A 112 12.77 -8.70 -32.36
N GLU A 113 13.43 -7.66 -32.88
CA GLU A 113 13.53 -7.45 -34.34
C GLU A 113 14.70 -8.22 -35.01
N ARG A 114 15.51 -8.96 -34.23
CA ARG A 114 16.68 -9.71 -34.78
C ARG A 114 16.43 -11.18 -35.14
N GLN A 115 15.23 -11.74 -34.91
CA GLN A 115 14.93 -13.13 -35.27
C GLN A 115 14.29 -13.34 -36.65
N GLU A 116 13.97 -12.27 -37.39
CA GLU A 116 13.43 -12.40 -38.76
C GLU A 116 14.44 -12.03 -39.85
N ARG A 117 15.73 -12.36 -39.66
CA ARG A 117 16.59 -12.57 -40.83
C ARG A 117 16.35 -14.00 -41.32
N PRO A 118 15.54 -14.22 -42.37
CA PRO A 118 15.46 -15.52 -43.01
C PRO A 118 16.88 -15.89 -43.42
N SER A 119 17.44 -16.90 -42.73
CA SER A 119 18.67 -17.55 -43.11
C SER A 119 18.54 -17.90 -44.58
N GLY A 120 19.26 -17.15 -45.41
CA GLY A 120 19.24 -17.29 -46.85
C GLY A 120 19.48 -18.75 -47.18
N ALA A 121 18.40 -19.40 -47.61
CA ALA A 121 18.42 -20.61 -48.41
C ALA A 121 19.12 -20.27 -49.73
N MET A 122 20.43 -20.08 -49.69
CA MET A 122 21.26 -19.95 -50.87
C MET A 122 21.57 -21.36 -51.40
N LEU A 123 20.79 -21.71 -52.42
CA LEU A 123 21.29 -22.29 -53.67
C LEU A 123 21.87 -23.70 -53.56
N ALA A 124 20.97 -24.69 -53.63
CA ALA A 124 21.29 -25.98 -54.22
C ALA A 124 21.62 -25.78 -55.72
N ALA A 125 22.87 -26.04 -56.12
CA ALA A 125 23.27 -26.14 -57.52
C ALA A 125 23.11 -27.59 -58.03
N PRO A 126 22.48 -27.83 -59.20
CA PRO A 126 22.42 -29.16 -59.79
C PRO A 126 23.76 -29.56 -60.40
N ARG A 127 24.28 -30.71 -59.96
CA ARG A 127 25.50 -31.35 -60.44
C ARG A 127 25.27 -31.87 -61.86
N ALA A 128 25.90 -31.21 -62.83
CA ALA A 128 25.92 -31.66 -64.22
C ALA A 128 26.63 -33.02 -64.34
N ALA A 129 26.07 -33.83 -65.23
CA ALA A 129 26.55 -35.14 -65.64
C ALA A 129 27.79 -35.01 -66.54
N GLU A 130 28.76 -35.90 -66.37
CA GLU A 130 29.68 -36.30 -67.43
C GLU A 130 29.72 -37.83 -67.47
N GLY A 131 29.34 -38.34 -68.64
CA GLY A 131 29.40 -39.72 -69.10
C GLY A 131 29.47 -39.69 -70.61
#